data_AF-A0A920QIC1-F1
#
_entry.id   AF-A0A920QIC1-F1
#
_cell.length_a   1.000
_cell.length_b   1.000
_cell.length_c   1.000
_cell.angle_alpha   90.00
_cell.angle_beta   90.00
_cell.angle_gamma   90.00
#
_symmetry.space_group_name_H-M   'P 1'
#
loop_
_entity.id
_entity.type
_entity.pdbx_description
1 polymer ?
#
loop_
_entity_poly.entity_id
_entity_poly.type
_entity_poly.pdbx_seq_one_letter_code
_entity_poly.pdbx_strand_id
1 'polypeptide(L)'
;MLLEDQLPRIRKLIREKIGILPKNTIHNDDLMRSSFKRLYQALPRMIRMAINENMFVEFCMANRERLLSISEKVSEKYSEAEDNSKKQYQEKNSEESELNTNNLLNTSELLETASRVFVPTYSPNLILSRGLGARVWDKDENEYIDLGSGITVNSSGHIDKELLAVLTEQAGKLWHNDQLISN
;
A
#
# COMPACT_ATOMS: atom_id res chain seq x y z
N MET A 1 -23.90 -1.70 -26.19
CA MET A 1 -22.94 -2.50 -25.40
C MET A 1 -23.57 -2.70 -24.04
N LEU A 2 -23.87 -3.94 -23.65
CA LEU A 2 -24.56 -4.19 -22.38
C LEU A 2 -23.55 -4.02 -21.24
N LEU A 3 -23.97 -3.45 -20.09
CA LEU A 3 -23.09 -3.29 -18.91
C LEU A 3 -22.54 -4.64 -18.44
N GLU A 4 -23.30 -5.71 -18.67
CA GLU A 4 -22.94 -7.08 -18.31
C GLU A 4 -21.68 -7.55 -19.04
N ASP A 5 -21.49 -7.16 -20.31
CA ASP A 5 -20.29 -7.46 -21.10
C ASP A 5 -19.02 -6.78 -20.53
N GLN A 6 -19.18 -5.76 -19.69
CA GLN A 6 -18.08 -4.98 -19.11
C GLN A 6 -17.72 -5.41 -17.69
N LEU A 7 -18.38 -6.44 -17.14
CA LEU A 7 -18.11 -6.96 -15.78
C LEU A 7 -16.62 -7.20 -15.49
N PRO A 8 -15.81 -7.79 -16.39
CA PRO A 8 -14.38 -7.98 -16.13
C PRO A 8 -13.59 -6.66 -15.96
N ARG A 9 -13.94 -5.62 -16.73
CA ARG A 9 -13.30 -4.30 -16.65
C ARG A 9 -13.75 -3.55 -15.40
N ILE A 10 -15.04 -3.63 -15.06
CA ILE A 10 -15.60 -3.03 -13.84
C ILE A 10 -14.93 -3.66 -12.60
N ARG A 11 -14.76 -5.00 -12.59
CA ARG A 11 -14.01 -5.69 -11.52
C ARG A 11 -12.56 -5.22 -11.40
N LYS A 12 -11.85 -5.03 -12.51
CA LYS A 12 -10.48 -4.49 -12.53
C LYS A 12 -10.44 -3.08 -11.93
N LEU A 13 -11.38 -2.22 -12.30
CA LEU A 13 -11.51 -0.86 -11.77
C LEU A 13 -11.85 -0.82 -10.28
N ILE A 14 -12.73 -1.71 -9.80
CA ILE A 14 -13.04 -1.85 -8.37
C ILE A 14 -11.76 -2.18 -7.60
N ARG A 15 -10.98 -3.16 -8.08
CA ARG A 15 -9.70 -3.54 -7.47
C ARG A 15 -8.69 -2.39 -7.42
N GLU A 16 -8.58 -1.61 -8.49
CA GLU A 16 -7.60 -0.53 -8.61
C GLU A 16 -8.00 0.78 -7.92
N LYS A 17 -9.30 1.06 -7.77
CA LYS A 17 -9.80 2.38 -7.34
C LYS A 17 -10.61 2.39 -6.06
N ILE A 18 -11.25 1.28 -5.67
CA ILE A 18 -11.99 1.19 -4.40
C ILE A 18 -11.09 0.66 -3.27
N GLY A 19 -10.05 -0.12 -3.58
CA GLY A 19 -9.13 -0.67 -2.57
C GLY A 19 -9.80 -1.71 -1.65
N ILE A 20 -9.26 -1.88 -0.44
CA ILE A 20 -9.76 -2.84 0.56
C ILE A 20 -11.03 -2.27 1.19
N LEU A 21 -12.16 -2.94 0.98
CA LEU A 21 -13.44 -2.57 1.59
C LEU A 21 -13.56 -3.23 2.98
N PRO A 22 -13.98 -2.52 4.04
CA PRO A 22 -14.19 -3.12 5.36
C PRO A 22 -15.18 -4.30 5.27
N LYS A 23 -14.92 -5.40 6.00
CA LYS A 23 -15.70 -6.66 5.95
C LYS A 23 -17.21 -6.45 6.16
N ASN A 24 -17.62 -5.40 6.87
CA ASN A 24 -19.03 -5.09 7.16
C ASN A 24 -19.69 -4.15 6.14
N THR A 25 -18.95 -3.63 5.15
CA THR A 25 -19.46 -2.64 4.20
C THR A 25 -20.43 -3.26 3.19
N ILE A 26 -20.29 -4.56 2.89
CA ILE A 26 -21.18 -5.28 1.96
C ILE A 26 -22.65 -5.20 2.40
N HIS A 27 -22.90 -5.12 3.71
CA HIS A 27 -24.25 -5.08 4.29
C HIS A 27 -24.80 -3.67 4.51
N ASN A 28 -24.01 -2.62 4.29
CA ASN A 28 -24.44 -1.24 4.44
C ASN A 28 -24.70 -0.59 3.07
N ASP A 29 -25.97 -0.54 2.69
CA ASP A 29 -26.41 -0.06 1.37
C ASP A 29 -25.99 1.40 1.09
N ASP A 30 -26.02 2.29 2.08
CA ASP A 30 -25.67 3.70 1.90
C ASP A 30 -24.17 3.88 1.62
N LEU A 31 -23.33 3.18 2.40
CA LEU A 31 -21.88 3.16 2.18
C LEU A 31 -21.52 2.55 0.83
N MET A 32 -22.18 1.47 0.43
CA MET A 32 -21.99 0.81 -0.87
C MET A 32 -22.35 1.72 -2.03
N ARG A 33 -23.50 2.39 -1.95
CA ARG A 33 -23.94 3.38 -2.95
C ARG A 33 -22.94 4.52 -3.08
N SER A 34 -22.43 5.04 -1.96
CA SER A 34 -21.41 6.10 -1.96
C SER A 34 -20.09 5.65 -2.61
N SER A 35 -19.74 4.38 -2.44
CA SER A 35 -18.50 3.79 -2.98
C SER A 35 -18.61 3.56 -4.48
N PHE A 36 -19.75 3.07 -4.96
CA PHE A 36 -20.02 2.92 -6.39
C PHE A 36 -20.17 4.26 -7.12
N LYS A 37 -20.68 5.31 -6.46
CA LYS A 37 -20.65 6.68 -6.99
C LYS A 37 -19.22 7.18 -7.19
N ARG A 38 -18.35 6.98 -6.19
CA ARG A 38 -16.92 7.31 -6.31
C ARG A 38 -16.23 6.53 -7.44
N LEU A 39 -16.56 5.24 -7.58
CA LEU A 39 -16.08 4.42 -8.69
C LEU A 39 -16.54 4.96 -10.05
N TYR A 40 -17.81 5.36 -10.17
CA TYR A 40 -18.34 5.96 -11.39
C TYR A 40 -17.55 7.21 -11.79
N GLN A 41 -17.21 8.07 -10.83
CA GLN A 41 -16.41 9.28 -11.07
C GLN A 41 -14.98 8.96 -11.56
N ALA A 42 -14.43 7.81 -11.18
CA ALA A 42 -13.13 7.33 -11.63
C ALA A 42 -13.16 6.68 -13.04
N LEU A 43 -14.33 6.49 -13.64
CA LEU A 43 -14.44 5.90 -14.97
C LEU A 43 -13.96 6.85 -16.09
N PRO A 44 -13.35 6.31 -17.15
CA PRO A 44 -13.02 7.07 -18.35
C PRO A 44 -14.22 7.86 -18.88
N ARG A 45 -13.97 9.09 -19.35
CA ARG A 45 -15.02 10.03 -19.78
C ARG A 45 -16.00 9.43 -20.81
N MET A 46 -15.49 8.61 -21.74
CA MET A 46 -16.32 7.93 -22.75
C MET A 46 -17.38 7.00 -22.14
N ILE A 47 -17.10 6.35 -21.00
CA ILE A 47 -18.05 5.46 -20.32
C ILE A 47 -19.10 6.29 -19.56
N ARG A 48 -18.67 7.37 -18.89
CA ARG A 48 -19.58 8.32 -18.21
C ARG A 48 -20.52 9.06 -19.16
N MET A 49 -20.20 9.12 -20.45
CA MET A 49 -21.07 9.68 -21.49
C MET A 49 -22.09 8.66 -22.01
N ALA A 50 -21.79 7.36 -21.92
CA ALA A 50 -22.63 6.29 -22.46
C ALA A 50 -23.64 5.73 -21.43
N ILE A 51 -23.36 5.88 -20.13
CA ILE A 51 -24.15 5.29 -19.04
C ILE A 51 -24.34 6.34 -17.96
N ASN A 52 -25.57 6.52 -17.47
CA ASN A 52 -25.89 7.42 -16.36
C ASN A 52 -25.36 6.88 -15.03
N GLU A 53 -24.87 7.76 -14.14
CA GLU A 53 -24.41 7.43 -12.77
C GLU A 53 -25.40 6.54 -12.02
N ASN A 54 -26.68 6.90 -12.02
CA ASN A 54 -27.71 6.15 -11.28
C ASN A 54 -27.89 4.74 -11.85
N MET A 55 -27.89 4.59 -13.17
CA MET A 55 -27.97 3.29 -13.84
C MET A 55 -26.76 2.40 -13.53
N PHE A 56 -25.57 3.00 -13.48
CA PHE A 56 -24.35 2.30 -13.11
C PHE A 56 -24.36 1.86 -11.64
N VAL A 57 -24.80 2.73 -10.73
CA VAL A 57 -24.86 2.43 -9.29
C VAL A 57 -25.90 1.34 -9.02
N GLU A 58 -27.10 1.40 -9.60
CA GLU A 58 -28.09 0.32 -9.45
C GLU A 58 -27.59 -1.00 -10.03
N PHE A 59 -26.92 -0.98 -11.18
CA PHE A 59 -26.30 -2.18 -11.75
C PHE A 59 -25.25 -2.80 -10.82
N CYS A 60 -24.41 -1.96 -10.20
CA CYS A 60 -23.40 -2.41 -9.25
C CYS A 60 -24.02 -2.92 -7.94
N MET A 61 -25.09 -2.29 -7.46
CA MET A 61 -25.85 -2.75 -6.29
C MET A 61 -26.51 -4.10 -6.55
N ALA A 62 -27.13 -4.29 -7.72
CA ALA A 62 -27.76 -5.55 -8.13
C ALA A 62 -26.75 -6.70 -8.32
N ASN A 63 -25.49 -6.39 -8.61
CA ASN A 63 -24.41 -7.37 -8.81
C ASN A 63 -23.36 -7.35 -7.70
N ARG A 64 -23.64 -6.73 -6.54
CA ARG A 64 -22.62 -6.43 -5.51
C ARG A 64 -21.86 -7.66 -5.02
N GLU A 65 -22.53 -8.78 -4.80
CA GLU A 65 -21.88 -10.03 -4.36
C GLU A 65 -20.96 -10.61 -5.44
N ARG A 66 -21.37 -10.56 -6.71
CA ARG A 66 -20.55 -10.99 -7.86
C ARG A 66 -19.36 -10.07 -8.12
N LEU A 67 -19.44 -8.80 -7.70
CA LEU A 67 -18.37 -7.81 -7.87
C LEU A 67 -17.37 -7.86 -6.71
N LEU A 68 -17.84 -8.13 -5.49
CA LEU A 68 -17.04 -8.04 -4.25
C LEU A 68 -16.51 -9.38 -3.73
N SER A 69 -17.09 -10.53 -4.09
CA SER A 69 -16.60 -11.87 -3.69
C SER A 69 -15.13 -12.16 -4.10
N ILE A 70 -14.58 -11.39 -5.05
CA ILE A 70 -13.16 -11.43 -5.42
C ILE A 70 -12.27 -10.69 -4.41
N SER A 71 -12.81 -9.66 -3.73
CA SER A 71 -12.12 -8.86 -2.71
C SER A 71 -11.94 -9.65 -1.40
N GLU A 72 -12.90 -10.50 -1.02
CA GLU A 72 -12.80 -11.35 0.18
C GLU A 72 -11.60 -12.31 0.13
N LYS A 73 -11.35 -12.94 -1.02
CA LYS A 73 -10.16 -13.78 -1.25
C LYS A 73 -8.84 -13.01 -1.17
N VAL A 74 -8.87 -11.69 -1.34
CA VAL A 74 -7.70 -10.81 -1.17
C VAL A 74 -7.58 -10.38 0.29
N SER A 75 -8.69 -10.06 0.98
CA SER A 75 -8.70 -9.77 2.41
C SER A 75 -8.15 -10.93 3.25
N GLU A 76 -8.46 -12.19 2.90
CA GLU A 76 -7.92 -13.37 3.59
C GLU A 76 -6.39 -13.49 3.39
N LYS A 77 -5.91 -13.27 2.16
CA LYS A 77 -4.47 -13.26 1.84
C LYS A 77 -3.72 -12.14 2.55
N TYR A 78 -4.33 -10.96 2.74
CA TYR A 78 -3.71 -9.86 3.49
C TYR A 78 -3.72 -10.11 5.01
N SER A 79 -4.79 -10.69 5.59
CA SER A 79 -4.80 -11.02 7.02
C SER A 79 -3.83 -12.16 7.39
N GLU A 80 -3.72 -13.18 6.53
CA GLU A 80 -2.73 -14.25 6.71
C GLU A 80 -1.29 -13.74 6.49
N ALA A 81 -1.12 -12.76 5.60
CA ALA A 81 0.17 -12.09 5.40
C ALA A 81 0.53 -11.18 6.58
N GLU A 82 -0.41 -10.49 7.25
CA GLU A 82 -0.15 -9.69 8.45
C GLU A 82 0.27 -10.55 9.66
N ASP A 83 -0.42 -11.69 9.90
CA ASP A 83 -0.09 -12.58 11.02
C ASP A 83 1.20 -13.39 10.78
N ASN A 84 1.50 -13.77 9.53
CA ASN A 84 2.80 -14.38 9.19
C ASN A 84 3.95 -13.36 9.18
N SER A 85 3.68 -12.06 8.94
CA SER A 85 4.72 -11.01 9.05
C SER A 85 5.17 -10.80 10.48
N LYS A 86 4.24 -10.83 11.45
CA LYS A 86 4.58 -10.74 12.88
C LYS A 86 5.50 -11.88 13.30
N LYS A 87 5.33 -13.10 12.76
CA LYS A 87 6.17 -14.27 13.06
C LYS A 87 7.51 -14.26 12.30
N GLN A 88 7.52 -13.98 11.00
CA GLN A 88 8.76 -13.97 10.19
C GLN A 88 9.73 -12.85 10.58
N TYR A 89 9.25 -11.69 11.02
CA TYR A 89 10.10 -10.61 11.55
C TYR A 89 10.49 -10.80 13.02
N GLN A 90 9.79 -11.64 13.79
CA GLN A 90 10.22 -12.05 15.13
C GLN A 90 11.29 -13.14 15.09
N GLU A 91 11.24 -14.08 14.14
CA GLU A 91 12.20 -15.19 14.05
C GLU A 91 13.56 -14.76 13.47
N LYS A 92 13.61 -13.83 12.51
CA LYS A 92 14.88 -13.38 11.91
C LYS A 92 15.81 -12.57 12.82
N ASN A 93 15.32 -12.08 13.96
CA ASN A 93 16.15 -11.38 14.95
C ASN A 93 16.93 -12.33 15.88
N SER A 94 16.78 -13.65 15.75
CA SER A 94 17.45 -14.61 16.62
C SER A 94 18.79 -15.14 16.11
N GLU A 95 19.16 -14.90 14.84
CA GLU A 95 20.39 -15.49 14.26
C GLU A 95 21.38 -14.49 13.60
N GLU A 96 21.07 -13.19 13.51
CA GLU A 96 22.07 -12.15 13.18
C GLU A 96 22.46 -11.36 14.46
N SER A 97 22.95 -12.09 15.47
CA SER A 97 23.41 -11.53 16.75
C SER A 97 24.93 -11.50 16.87
N GLU A 98 25.68 -11.38 15.78
CA GLU A 98 27.15 -11.26 15.81
C GLU A 98 27.69 -10.22 14.81
N LEU A 99 27.15 -9.00 14.87
CA LEU A 99 27.92 -7.79 14.57
C LEU A 99 27.68 -6.79 15.70
N ASN A 100 28.69 -6.74 16.56
CA ASN A 100 28.74 -6.10 17.87
C ASN A 100 28.58 -4.57 17.76
N THR A 101 27.34 -4.06 17.82
CA THR A 101 27.05 -2.63 18.04
C THR A 101 26.55 -2.40 19.46
N ASN A 102 27.46 -2.47 20.42
CA ASN A 102 27.24 -2.08 21.82
C ASN A 102 27.05 -0.55 22.02
N ASN A 103 26.21 0.10 21.20
CA ASN A 103 25.71 1.46 21.43
C ASN A 103 24.52 1.73 20.51
N LEU A 104 23.29 1.39 20.94
CA LEU A 104 22.10 1.93 20.28
C LEU A 104 21.96 3.40 20.66
N LEU A 105 22.56 4.30 19.87
CA LEU A 105 22.48 5.75 20.05
C LEU A 105 21.03 6.19 20.29
N ASN A 106 20.79 7.08 21.24
CA ASN A 106 19.44 7.57 21.53
C ASN A 106 18.94 8.54 20.44
N THR A 107 17.63 8.80 20.39
CA THR A 107 17.01 9.68 19.38
C THR A 107 17.67 11.08 19.35
N SER A 108 18.02 11.62 20.52
CA SER A 108 18.67 12.94 20.64
C SER A 108 20.08 12.95 20.04
N GLU A 109 20.89 11.92 20.30
CA GLU A 109 22.24 11.77 19.76
C GLU A 109 22.24 11.64 18.24
N LEU A 110 21.23 10.96 17.67
CA LEU A 110 21.05 10.85 16.23
C LEU A 110 20.69 12.19 15.59
N LEU A 111 19.81 12.98 16.22
CA LEU A 111 19.46 14.33 15.77
C LEU A 111 20.65 15.31 15.86
N GLU A 112 21.44 15.22 16.94
CA GLU A 112 22.68 15.99 17.07
C GLU A 112 23.69 15.59 15.99
N THR A 113 23.84 14.28 15.76
CA THR A 113 24.72 13.77 14.71
C THR A 113 24.27 14.26 13.34
N ALA A 114 22.97 14.17 13.02
CA ALA A 114 22.41 14.70 11.78
C ALA A 114 22.70 16.20 11.60
N SER A 115 22.56 16.99 12.66
CA SER A 115 22.87 18.43 12.63
C SER A 115 24.35 18.72 12.36
N ARG A 116 25.25 17.81 12.76
CA ARG A 116 26.69 17.94 12.53
C ARG A 116 27.14 17.48 11.15
N VAL A 117 26.49 16.45 10.58
CA VAL A 117 26.96 15.79 9.34
C VAL A 117 26.16 16.17 8.09
N PHE A 118 24.91 16.62 8.23
CA PHE A 118 24.09 17.03 7.08
C PHE A 118 24.30 18.51 6.75
N VAL A 119 24.16 18.83 5.47
CA VAL A 119 24.01 20.22 5.02
C VAL A 119 22.70 20.76 5.60
N PRO A 120 22.66 21.99 6.17
CA PRO A 120 21.50 22.51 6.90
C PRO A 120 20.36 22.98 5.98
N THR A 121 19.87 22.09 5.12
CA THR A 121 18.75 22.31 4.20
C THR A 121 17.43 21.78 4.75
N TYR A 122 17.48 20.87 5.72
CA TYR A 122 16.32 20.27 6.37
C TYR A 122 16.45 20.35 7.90
N SER A 123 15.30 20.34 8.58
CA SER A 123 15.21 20.36 10.05
C SER A 123 14.49 19.12 10.55
N PRO A 124 15.15 17.94 10.57
CA PRO A 124 14.53 16.72 11.07
C PRO A 124 14.26 16.82 12.58
N ASN A 125 13.12 16.29 13.00
CA ASN A 125 12.69 16.26 14.41
C ASN A 125 12.25 14.86 14.87
N LEU A 126 12.26 13.88 13.98
CA LEU A 126 11.83 12.50 14.22
C LEU A 126 12.82 11.55 13.55
N ILE A 127 13.15 10.46 14.24
CA ILE A 127 13.99 9.39 13.71
C ILE A 127 13.14 8.13 13.55
N LEU A 128 12.77 7.84 12.31
CA LEU A 128 12.02 6.63 11.98
C LEU A 128 12.96 5.41 11.96
N SER A 129 12.49 4.29 12.51
CA SER A 129 13.20 3.01 12.57
C SER A 129 12.58 1.96 11.64
N ARG A 130 11.26 2.03 11.41
CA ARG A 130 10.51 1.01 10.65
C ARG A 130 9.31 1.62 9.94
N GLY A 131 8.88 1.01 8.84
CA GLY A 131 7.65 1.34 8.12
C GLY A 131 6.96 0.10 7.54
N LEU A 132 5.63 0.11 7.45
CA LEU A 132 4.82 -0.93 6.83
C LEU A 132 3.47 -0.36 6.40
N GLY A 133 3.15 -0.45 5.11
CA GLY A 133 1.92 0.11 4.55
C GLY A 133 1.85 1.62 4.80
N ALA A 134 0.77 2.10 5.42
CA ALA A 134 0.61 3.52 5.76
C ALA A 134 1.16 3.88 7.17
N ARG A 135 1.87 2.96 7.84
CA ARG A 135 2.34 3.13 9.21
C ARG A 135 3.86 3.23 9.27
N VAL A 136 4.35 4.03 10.19
CA VAL A 136 5.78 4.15 10.52
C VAL A 136 5.97 4.14 12.03
N TRP A 137 7.14 3.69 12.46
CA TRP A 137 7.54 3.66 13.87
C TRP A 137 8.83 4.43 14.05
N ASP A 138 8.92 5.19 15.13
CA ASP A 138 10.18 5.82 15.53
C ASP A 138 11.10 4.84 16.27
N LYS A 139 12.29 5.32 16.63
CA LYS A 139 13.27 4.53 17.39
C LYS A 139 12.78 4.12 18.79
N ASP A 140 11.82 4.85 19.33
CA ASP A 140 11.23 4.60 20.65
C ASP A 140 9.95 3.73 20.55
N GLU A 141 9.73 3.11 19.37
CA GLU A 141 8.59 2.26 19.00
C GLU A 141 7.22 2.95 19.03
N ASN A 142 7.16 4.29 18.99
CA ASN A 142 5.91 5.01 18.81
C ASN A 142 5.40 4.84 17.38
N GLU A 143 4.11 4.49 17.23
CA GLU A 143 3.46 4.29 15.93
C GLU A 143 2.81 5.58 15.41
N TYR A 144 3.01 5.85 14.12
CA TYR A 144 2.41 6.98 13.41
C TYR A 144 1.75 6.53 12.11
N ILE A 145 0.71 7.24 11.70
CA ILE A 145 0.14 7.13 10.34
C ILE A 145 0.87 8.13 9.44
N ASP A 146 1.53 7.64 8.39
CA ASP A 146 2.21 8.48 7.41
C ASP A 146 1.21 9.10 6.42
N LEU A 147 0.83 10.35 6.70
CA LEU A 147 0.00 11.16 5.81
C LEU A 147 0.81 11.98 4.81
N GLY A 148 2.14 11.98 4.90
CA GLY A 148 3.04 12.67 3.99
C GLY A 148 3.39 11.82 2.75
N SER A 149 3.47 10.49 2.92
CA SER A 149 3.80 9.52 1.86
C SER A 149 5.09 9.91 1.10
N GLY A 150 6.02 10.58 1.77
CA GLY A 150 7.23 11.12 1.15
C GLY A 150 6.97 12.03 -0.06
N ILE A 151 5.95 12.91 -0.01
CA ILE A 151 5.50 13.68 -1.19
C ILE A 151 5.07 12.73 -2.32
N THR A 152 4.14 11.81 -2.01
CA THR A 152 3.57 10.81 -2.95
C THR A 152 4.55 9.72 -3.42
N VAL A 153 5.81 9.73 -2.98
CA VAL A 153 6.80 8.68 -3.31
C VAL A 153 6.34 7.31 -2.80
N ASN A 154 5.81 7.25 -1.58
CA ASN A 154 5.41 6.01 -0.94
C ASN A 154 3.90 5.75 -1.13
N SER A 155 3.38 6.00 -2.33
CA SER A 155 1.94 5.87 -2.63
C SER A 155 1.40 4.45 -2.45
N SER A 156 2.23 3.43 -2.70
CA SER A 156 1.89 2.02 -2.46
C SER A 156 2.12 1.59 -1.01
N GLY A 157 2.54 2.52 -0.14
CA GLY A 157 2.94 2.25 1.24
C GLY A 157 4.42 1.91 1.40
N HIS A 158 4.86 1.91 2.66
CA HIS A 158 6.20 1.48 3.06
C HIS A 158 6.32 -0.05 2.97
N ILE A 159 7.43 -0.53 2.42
CA ILE A 159 7.76 -1.96 2.30
C ILE A 159 6.64 -2.76 1.61
N ASP A 160 6.29 -2.36 0.38
CA ASP A 160 5.46 -3.22 -0.48
C ASP A 160 6.19 -4.53 -0.76
N LYS A 161 5.56 -5.66 -0.43
CA LYS A 161 6.20 -6.99 -0.48
C LYS A 161 6.47 -7.46 -1.91
N GLU A 162 5.60 -7.13 -2.85
CA GLU A 162 5.77 -7.51 -4.25
C GLU A 162 6.93 -6.72 -4.84
N LEU A 163 6.98 -5.41 -4.57
CA LEU A 163 8.08 -4.55 -4.99
C LEU A 163 9.42 -4.97 -4.33
N LEU A 164 9.41 -5.28 -3.04
CA LEU A 164 10.61 -5.76 -2.33
C LEU A 164 11.13 -7.07 -2.93
N ALA A 165 10.24 -8.01 -3.25
CA ALA A 165 10.63 -9.28 -3.87
C ALA A 165 11.28 -9.07 -5.24
N VAL A 166 10.65 -8.28 -6.11
CA VAL A 166 11.18 -7.96 -7.44
C VAL A 166 12.51 -7.21 -7.35
N LEU A 167 12.61 -6.23 -6.44
CA LEU A 167 13.84 -5.47 -6.20
C LEU A 167 14.97 -6.39 -5.74
N THR A 168 14.70 -7.26 -4.77
CA THR A 168 15.70 -8.19 -4.21
C THR A 168 16.16 -9.20 -5.26
N GLU A 169 15.22 -9.75 -6.03
CA GLU A 169 15.55 -10.67 -7.12
C GLU A 169 16.44 -9.99 -8.18
N GLN A 170 16.09 -8.78 -8.62
CA GLN A 170 16.84 -8.07 -9.64
C GLN A 170 18.21 -7.60 -9.12
N ALA A 171 18.28 -7.12 -7.88
CA ALA A 171 19.55 -6.78 -7.24
C ALA A 171 20.45 -8.03 -7.11
N GLY A 172 19.90 -9.22 -6.91
CA GLY A 172 20.67 -10.46 -6.95
C GLY A 172 21.28 -10.79 -8.33
N LYS A 173 20.76 -10.18 -9.41
CA LYS A 173 21.18 -10.45 -10.79
C LYS A 173 22.13 -9.37 -11.32
N LEU A 174 21.68 -8.11 -11.33
CA LEU A 174 22.45 -6.98 -11.85
C LEU A 174 21.88 -5.65 -11.36
N TRP A 175 22.77 -4.75 -10.95
CA TRP A 175 22.43 -3.45 -10.36
C TRP A 175 22.46 -2.32 -11.39
N HIS A 176 23.48 -2.32 -12.26
CA HIS A 176 23.72 -1.26 -13.22
C HIS A 176 24.34 -1.85 -14.49
N ASN A 177 23.92 -1.32 -15.64
CA ASN A 177 24.64 -1.42 -16.89
C ASN A 177 24.68 -0.03 -17.54
N ASP A 178 25.61 0.15 -18.46
CA ASP A 178 25.59 1.34 -19.30
C ASP A 178 24.62 1.14 -20.47
N GLN A 179 24.10 2.25 -20.99
CA GLN A 179 23.12 2.27 -22.09
C GLN A 179 23.55 1.47 -23.34
N LEU A 180 24.83 1.14 -23.47
CA LEU A 180 25.41 0.39 -24.57
C LEU A 180 25.23 -1.14 -24.48
N ILE A 181 24.80 -1.67 -23.33
CA ILE A 181 24.72 -3.11 -23.07
C ILE A 181 23.25 -3.48 -22.83
N SER A 182 22.73 -4.48 -23.55
CA SER A 182 21.37 -5.01 -23.32
C SER A 182 21.39 -6.20 -22.36
N ASN A 183 20.33 -6.32 -21.54
CA ASN A 183 20.02 -7.47 -20.69
C ASN A 183 18.82 -8.24 -21.22
#